data_AF-A0A7J7P4Z4-F1
#
_entry.id   AF-A0A7J7P4Z4-F1
#
_cell.length_a   1.000
_cell.length_b   1.000
_cell.length_c   1.000
_cell.angle_alpha   90.00
_cell.angle_beta   90.00
_cell.angle_gamma   90.00
#
_symmetry.space_group_name_H-M   'P 1'
#
loop_
_entity.id
_entity.type
_entity.pdbx_description
1 polymer ?
#
loop_
_entity_poly.entity_id
_entity_poly.type
_entity_poly.pdbx_seq_one_letter_code
_entity_poly.pdbx_strand_id
1 'polypeptide(L)'
;MVDAVVTVFLEKLLNALSEQSRIVFEFKDQFEKLKNELQLMQSFLKDADRLKRKHHTLRTITASLRELIYESEDILADCELQSKDDEKTVTRCMMCFSPSEVFSQYQGGKRLKEINDKVTKIKENISSFLGVPLLAQTSPTDAYNNQMPRWSSPVYDHTQVVGLEEDTQKLKDWLFSADHYGRHAIGIVGMGGLGKTTTAQKVFNDVQVEEYFERRMWVSVSQTLDEEEIMRSMLRTLGDASVGDDKGELLRKINQYLQGKRYLIVMDDVWRTGDYSWWHRISEGLPRGNGSSIIITTRITEVAQRMGVTEDRTHRPKFLTEGHSWLLFCKVAFAAKGGNCTYPDLISVGKEIVEKCKGLPLVIKAMGGMMLHKLPHFSEWRRVADNFRDELADNADFVMASLQLSYDELPSYLKSCFLCFSLYPEDCVMAKDQLVRWWIGEGFVPIRNGRLATDSGEECFRGLMNRCLIEVVDKTYNGEINTCKMHDMVRELVIKLAGEDAFLASNGVGSRHLGLRGNIDSKCLNANLKLRALLSTTKTSEVNKVDSSSAKKLCECRYLRVLDLSKSIFETHLTSLLDQ
;
A
#
# COMPACT_ATOMS: atom_id res chain seq x y z
N MET A 1 -5.37 13.03 -7.32
CA MET A 1 -4.00 12.64 -7.74
C MET A 1 -3.54 13.40 -8.97
N VAL A 2 -4.40 13.65 -9.97
CA VAL A 2 -4.00 14.35 -11.20
C VAL A 2 -3.47 15.77 -10.93
N ASP A 3 -4.04 16.49 -9.95
CA ASP A 3 -3.50 17.79 -9.47
C ASP A 3 -2.02 17.71 -9.04
N ALA A 4 -1.63 16.63 -8.35
CA ALA A 4 -0.24 16.44 -7.94
C ALA A 4 0.67 16.15 -9.14
N VAL A 5 0.22 15.28 -10.06
CA VAL A 5 0.96 14.97 -11.29
C VAL A 5 1.16 16.23 -12.14
N VAL A 6 0.14 17.08 -12.26
CA VAL A 6 0.25 18.38 -12.93
C VAL A 6 1.27 19.28 -12.24
N THR A 7 1.19 19.39 -10.91
CA THR A 7 2.08 20.27 -10.14
C THR A 7 3.54 19.88 -10.32
N VAL A 8 3.86 18.59 -10.21
CA VAL A 8 5.21 18.05 -10.41
C VAL A 8 5.70 18.31 -11.83
N PHE A 9 4.85 18.08 -12.83
CA PHE A 9 5.23 18.34 -14.22
C PHE A 9 5.49 19.82 -14.48
N LEU A 10 4.67 20.72 -13.92
CA LEU A 10 4.87 22.17 -14.05
C LEU A 10 6.19 22.62 -13.41
N GLU A 11 6.57 22.07 -12.26
CA GLU A 11 7.87 22.35 -11.63
C GLU A 11 9.04 21.88 -12.50
N LYS A 12 8.98 20.65 -13.01
CA LYS A 12 10.00 20.13 -13.94
C LYS A 12 10.10 20.98 -15.20
N LEU A 13 8.96 21.33 -15.78
CA LEU A 13 8.91 22.13 -16.99
C LEU A 13 9.48 23.53 -16.78
N LEU A 14 9.21 24.14 -15.62
CA LEU A 14 9.80 25.43 -15.24
C LEU A 14 11.33 25.35 -15.13
N ASN A 15 11.86 24.29 -14.53
CA ASN A 15 13.29 24.07 -14.42
C ASN A 15 13.94 23.83 -15.80
N ALA A 16 13.34 22.98 -16.63
CA ALA A 16 13.83 22.72 -17.98
C ALA A 16 13.84 23.99 -18.86
N LEU A 17 12.83 24.85 -18.72
CA LEU A 17 12.75 26.14 -19.41
C LEU A 17 13.78 27.16 -18.88
N SER A 18 14.17 27.08 -17.61
CA SER A 18 15.13 28.00 -16.98
C SER A 18 16.59 27.60 -17.22
N GLU A 19 16.88 26.30 -17.33
CA GLU A 19 18.23 25.75 -17.58
C GLU A 19 18.71 25.92 -19.04
N GLN A 20 17.91 26.53 -19.92
CA GLN A 20 18.27 26.90 -21.30
C GLN A 20 18.76 25.75 -22.20
N SER A 21 18.13 24.57 -22.15
CA SER A 21 18.47 23.51 -23.11
C SER A 21 18.07 23.94 -24.53
N ARG A 22 19.01 23.80 -25.49
CA ARG A 22 18.89 24.31 -26.87
C ARG A 22 17.66 23.76 -27.61
N ILE A 23 17.25 22.54 -27.28
CA ILE A 23 16.11 21.82 -27.89
C ILE A 23 14.77 22.19 -27.21
N VAL A 24 14.76 22.47 -25.90
CA VAL A 24 13.56 22.97 -25.22
C VAL A 24 13.17 24.36 -25.75
N PHE A 25 14.13 25.17 -26.20
CA PHE A 25 13.87 26.46 -26.85
C PHE A 25 13.12 26.33 -28.18
N GLU A 26 13.35 25.28 -28.97
CA GLU A 26 12.67 25.05 -30.26
C GLU A 26 11.19 24.70 -30.10
N PHE A 27 10.84 24.02 -29.00
CA PHE A 27 9.45 23.69 -28.64
C PHE A 27 8.87 24.58 -27.54
N LYS A 28 9.54 25.68 -27.21
CA LYS A 28 9.20 26.58 -26.10
C LYS A 28 7.75 27.02 -26.17
N ASP A 29 7.28 27.45 -27.34
CA ASP A 29 5.90 27.91 -27.52
C ASP A 29 4.86 26.82 -27.19
N GLN A 30 5.14 25.57 -27.57
CA GLN A 30 4.26 24.44 -27.28
C GLN A 30 4.28 24.08 -25.79
N PHE A 31 5.45 24.09 -25.16
CA PHE A 31 5.57 23.85 -23.73
C PHE A 31 4.95 24.98 -22.89
N GLU A 32 5.13 26.24 -23.29
CA GLU A 32 4.48 27.38 -22.64
C GLU A 32 2.96 27.33 -22.79
N LYS A 33 2.45 26.94 -23.97
CA LYS A 33 1.01 26.70 -24.17
C LYS A 33 0.51 25.61 -23.22
N LEU A 34 1.18 24.47 -23.14
CA LEU A 34 0.80 23.37 -22.26
C LEU A 34 0.82 23.79 -20.80
N LYS A 35 1.88 24.49 -20.38
CA LYS A 35 2.03 25.04 -19.03
C LYS A 35 0.84 25.93 -18.66
N ASN A 36 0.49 26.88 -19.52
CA ASN A 36 -0.60 27.82 -19.29
C ASN A 36 -1.95 27.09 -19.18
N GLU A 37 -2.20 26.12 -20.05
CA GLU A 37 -3.44 25.32 -20.00
C GLU A 37 -3.53 24.49 -18.71
N LEU A 38 -2.45 23.80 -18.33
CA LEU A 38 -2.42 23.01 -17.10
C LEU A 38 -2.56 23.87 -15.84
N GLN A 39 -1.95 25.06 -15.80
CA GLN A 39 -2.12 26.03 -14.70
C GLN A 39 -3.57 26.49 -14.56
N LEU A 40 -4.26 26.74 -15.66
CA LEU A 40 -5.69 27.09 -15.64
C LEU A 40 -6.55 25.93 -15.15
N MET A 41 -6.17 24.69 -15.43
CA MET A 41 -6.89 23.50 -14.98
C MET A 41 -6.63 23.11 -13.52
N GLN A 42 -5.57 23.60 -12.87
CA GLN A 42 -5.22 23.20 -11.49
C GLN A 42 -6.34 23.45 -10.47
N SER A 43 -7.05 24.59 -10.55
CA SER A 43 -8.17 24.87 -9.67
C SER A 43 -9.30 23.86 -9.86
N PHE A 44 -9.65 23.58 -11.13
CA PHE A 44 -10.64 22.57 -11.48
C PHE A 44 -10.25 21.17 -11.00
N LEU A 45 -8.98 20.77 -11.14
CA LEU A 45 -8.53 19.41 -10.78
C LEU A 45 -8.64 19.14 -9.28
N LYS A 46 -8.46 20.16 -8.44
CA LYS A 46 -8.66 20.05 -6.99
C LYS A 46 -10.11 19.72 -6.64
N ASP A 47 -11.06 20.33 -7.34
CA ASP A 47 -12.50 20.08 -7.13
C ASP A 47 -12.95 18.78 -7.83
N ALA A 48 -12.42 18.51 -9.02
CA ALA A 48 -12.72 17.31 -9.80
C ALA A 48 -12.30 16.03 -9.07
N ASP A 49 -11.19 16.03 -8.32
CA ASP A 49 -10.76 14.88 -7.52
C ASP A 49 -11.80 14.47 -6.46
N ARG A 50 -12.62 15.41 -5.96
CA ARG A 50 -13.74 15.12 -5.03
C ARG A 50 -14.98 14.63 -5.78
N LEU A 51 -15.28 15.24 -6.93
CA LEU A 51 -16.51 14.99 -7.69
C LEU A 51 -16.43 13.74 -8.58
N LYS A 52 -15.24 13.31 -8.99
CA LYS A 52 -15.05 12.18 -9.94
C LYS A 52 -15.66 10.86 -9.51
N ARG A 53 -15.92 10.67 -8.21
CA ARG A 53 -16.58 9.48 -7.66
C ARG A 53 -17.99 9.28 -8.21
N LYS A 54 -18.76 10.37 -8.29
CA LYS A 54 -20.18 10.34 -8.68
C LYS A 54 -20.36 10.50 -10.19
N HIS A 55 -19.30 10.85 -10.91
CA HIS A 55 -19.35 11.20 -12.32
C HIS A 55 -18.32 10.43 -13.12
N HIS A 56 -18.77 9.37 -13.80
CA HIS A 56 -17.93 8.56 -14.69
C HIS A 56 -17.18 9.42 -15.72
N THR A 57 -17.83 10.45 -16.28
CA THR A 57 -17.21 11.40 -17.22
C THR A 57 -15.98 12.09 -16.63
N LEU A 58 -16.06 12.57 -15.38
CA LEU A 58 -14.93 13.22 -14.71
C LEU A 58 -13.78 12.24 -14.45
N ARG A 59 -14.10 10.98 -14.12
CA ARG A 59 -13.09 9.93 -13.96
C ARG A 59 -12.36 9.64 -15.27
N THR A 60 -13.08 9.53 -16.39
CA THR A 60 -12.47 9.32 -17.71
C THR A 60 -11.63 10.52 -18.15
N ILE A 61 -12.10 11.75 -17.90
CA ILE A 61 -11.35 12.98 -18.20
C ILE A 61 -10.05 13.04 -17.39
N THR A 62 -10.12 12.82 -16.07
CA THR A 62 -8.95 12.88 -15.18
C THR A 62 -7.93 11.79 -15.50
N ALA A 63 -8.37 10.56 -15.79
CA ALA A 63 -7.49 9.48 -16.25
C ALA A 63 -6.78 9.82 -17.57
N SER A 64 -7.52 10.39 -18.54
CA SER A 64 -6.98 10.80 -19.83
C SER A 64 -5.95 11.92 -19.70
N LEU A 65 -6.26 12.95 -18.91
CA LEU A 65 -5.35 14.07 -18.67
C LEU A 65 -4.02 13.62 -18.04
N ARG A 66 -4.09 12.68 -17.09
CA ARG A 66 -2.90 12.13 -16.46
C ARG A 66 -1.98 11.40 -17.45
N GLU A 67 -2.53 10.58 -18.35
CA GLU A 67 -1.71 9.92 -19.37
C GLU A 67 -1.06 10.95 -20.32
N LEU A 68 -1.78 12.02 -20.70
CA LEU A 68 -1.20 13.11 -21.50
C LEU A 68 -0.05 13.81 -20.79
N ILE A 69 -0.13 14.00 -19.47
CA ILE A 69 0.96 14.58 -18.68
C ILE A 69 2.15 13.61 -18.63
N TYR A 70 1.91 12.31 -18.47
CA TYR A 70 2.98 11.32 -18.56
C TYR A 70 3.67 11.32 -19.93
N GLU A 71 2.89 11.36 -21.02
CA GLU A 71 3.48 11.48 -22.37
C GLU A 71 4.26 12.79 -22.56
N SER A 72 3.81 13.89 -21.96
CA SER A 72 4.52 15.17 -22.01
C SER A 72 5.84 15.13 -21.24
N GLU A 73 5.86 14.49 -20.07
CA GLU A 73 7.07 14.23 -19.30
C GLU A 73 8.06 13.33 -20.06
N ASP A 74 7.56 12.32 -20.78
CA ASP A 74 8.40 11.43 -21.59
C ASP A 74 9.09 12.23 -22.73
N ILE A 75 8.35 13.11 -23.40
CA ILE A 75 8.90 14.00 -24.45
C ILE A 75 9.91 14.99 -23.86
N LEU A 76 9.62 15.57 -22.69
CA LEU A 76 10.53 16.48 -22.02
C LEU A 76 11.86 15.78 -21.68
N ALA A 77 11.81 14.55 -21.16
CA ALA A 77 12.99 13.75 -20.89
C ALA A 77 13.79 13.40 -22.17
N ASP A 78 13.10 13.09 -23.28
CA ASP A 78 13.75 12.86 -24.57
C ASP A 78 14.55 14.11 -25.03
N CYS A 79 13.98 15.31 -24.85
CA CYS A 79 14.66 16.57 -25.17
C CYS A 79 15.90 16.83 -24.31
N GLU A 80 15.83 16.54 -23.00
CA GLU A 80 16.94 16.71 -22.06
C GLU A 80 18.08 15.70 -22.27
N LEU A 81 17.77 14.49 -22.73
CA LEU A 81 18.79 13.49 -23.06
C LEU A 81 19.56 13.88 -24.33
N GLN A 82 18.85 14.38 -25.35
CA GLN A 82 19.47 14.82 -26.60
C GLN A 82 20.41 16.01 -26.39
N SER A 83 20.07 16.96 -25.52
CA SER A 83 20.92 18.13 -25.26
C SER A 83 22.24 17.77 -24.55
N LYS A 84 22.29 16.68 -23.78
CA LYS A 84 23.50 16.23 -23.06
C LYS A 84 24.47 15.43 -23.95
N ASP A 85 23.97 14.72 -24.96
CA ASP A 85 24.82 14.03 -25.93
C ASP A 85 25.49 15.00 -26.91
N ASP A 86 24.83 16.13 -27.22
CA ASP A 86 25.43 17.23 -27.98
C ASP A 86 26.62 17.87 -27.24
N GLU A 87 26.57 17.98 -25.90
CA GLU A 87 27.65 18.56 -25.07
C GLU A 87 28.91 17.67 -25.02
N LYS A 88 28.76 16.34 -25.08
CA LYS A 88 29.90 15.41 -25.15
C LYS A 88 30.55 15.37 -26.54
N THR A 89 29.84 15.82 -27.57
CA THR A 89 30.26 15.75 -28.99
C THR A 89 30.85 17.08 -29.47
N VAL A 90 31.17 18.03 -28.57
CA VAL A 90 31.68 19.37 -28.93
C VAL A 90 33.11 19.37 -29.51
N THR A 91 33.80 18.23 -29.57
CA THR A 91 35.13 18.15 -30.22
C THR A 91 35.11 17.66 -31.67
N ARG A 92 33.94 17.55 -32.33
CA ARG A 92 33.93 17.14 -33.75
C ARG A 92 32.86 17.85 -34.60
N CYS A 93 33.32 18.96 -35.18
CA CYS A 93 32.85 19.58 -36.43
C CYS A 93 31.46 20.27 -36.41
N MET A 94 31.49 21.60 -36.57
CA MET A 94 30.35 22.38 -37.07
C MET A 94 29.87 21.80 -38.41
N MET A 95 28.56 21.56 -38.54
CA MET A 95 27.81 21.20 -39.78
C MET A 95 27.49 19.72 -40.05
N CYS A 96 27.19 18.90 -39.02
CA CYS A 96 26.49 17.63 -39.23
C CYS A 96 25.30 17.50 -38.30
N PHE A 97 24.12 17.99 -38.70
CA PHE A 97 22.86 17.49 -38.13
C PHE A 97 22.64 16.08 -38.69
N SER A 98 22.60 15.06 -37.84
CA SER A 98 22.21 13.74 -38.34
C SER A 98 20.73 13.79 -38.78
N PRO A 99 20.34 13.20 -39.92
CA PRO A 99 18.92 13.12 -40.32
C PRO A 99 18.03 12.45 -39.26
N SER A 100 18.61 11.55 -38.45
CA SER A 100 17.95 10.90 -37.33
C SER A 100 17.59 11.86 -36.19
N GLU A 101 18.45 12.80 -35.82
CA GLU A 101 18.17 13.79 -34.76
C GLU A 101 17.07 14.76 -35.18
N VAL A 102 17.13 15.28 -36.41
CA VAL A 102 16.10 16.18 -36.96
C VAL A 102 14.74 15.48 -37.08
N PHE A 103 14.73 14.19 -37.45
CA PHE A 103 13.51 13.40 -37.52
C PHE A 103 12.90 13.14 -36.14
N SER A 104 13.71 12.78 -35.15
CA SER A 104 13.26 12.61 -33.76
C SER A 104 12.77 13.92 -33.14
N GLN A 105 13.40 15.05 -33.44
CA GLN A 105 12.97 16.39 -33.02
C GLN A 105 11.63 16.77 -33.65
N TYR A 106 11.46 16.60 -34.96
CA TYR A 106 10.18 16.83 -35.64
C TYR A 106 9.06 15.95 -35.06
N GLN A 107 9.35 14.69 -34.75
CA GLN A 107 8.40 13.77 -34.15
C GLN A 107 8.01 14.17 -32.72
N GLY A 108 8.96 14.66 -31.91
CA GLY A 108 8.70 15.20 -30.57
C GLY A 108 7.78 16.43 -30.58
N GLY A 109 8.09 17.40 -31.44
CA GLY A 109 7.27 18.61 -31.61
C GLY A 109 5.86 18.32 -32.10
N LYS A 110 5.71 17.40 -33.08
CA LYS A 110 4.40 16.95 -33.56
C LYS A 110 3.58 16.30 -32.44
N ARG A 111 4.18 15.40 -31.66
CA ARG A 111 3.52 14.74 -30.53
C ARG A 111 3.10 15.75 -29.45
N LEU A 112 3.95 16.72 -29.12
CA LEU A 112 3.62 17.75 -28.14
C LEU A 112 2.47 18.65 -28.61
N LYS A 113 2.43 18.98 -29.91
CA LYS A 113 1.31 19.69 -30.52
C LYS A 113 0.00 18.88 -30.42
N GLU A 114 0.04 17.59 -30.73
CA GLU A 114 -1.11 16.69 -30.57
C GLU A 114 -1.59 16.62 -29.11
N ILE A 115 -0.67 16.62 -28.14
CA ILE A 115 -1.01 16.68 -26.71
C ILE A 115 -1.71 17.99 -26.37
N ASN A 116 -1.16 19.14 -26.80
CA ASN A 116 -1.78 20.45 -26.60
C ASN A 116 -3.20 20.51 -27.17
N ASP A 117 -3.42 19.95 -28.35
CA ASP A 117 -4.74 19.90 -28.98
C ASP A 117 -5.71 19.01 -28.17
N LYS A 118 -5.23 17.87 -27.65
CA LYS A 118 -6.04 17.00 -26.77
C LYS A 118 -6.37 17.67 -25.43
N VAL A 119 -5.42 18.35 -24.80
CA VAL A 119 -5.64 19.10 -23.55
C VAL A 119 -6.64 20.23 -23.76
N THR A 120 -6.53 20.97 -24.88
CA THR A 120 -7.48 22.02 -25.26
C THR A 120 -8.89 21.44 -25.43
N LYS A 121 -9.03 20.31 -26.13
CA LYS A 121 -10.32 19.60 -26.26
C LYS A 121 -10.89 19.15 -24.91
N ILE A 122 -10.04 18.66 -24.01
CA ILE A 122 -10.48 18.29 -22.65
C ILE A 122 -11.04 19.51 -21.92
N LYS A 123 -10.37 20.66 -21.99
CA LYS A 123 -10.84 21.91 -21.39
C LYS A 123 -12.18 22.38 -21.98
N GLU A 124 -12.33 22.34 -23.29
CA GLU A 124 -13.59 22.66 -23.98
C GLU A 124 -14.71 21.70 -23.54
N ASN A 125 -14.42 20.40 -23.50
CA ASN A 125 -15.38 19.40 -23.03
C ASN A 125 -15.79 19.65 -21.57
N ILE A 126 -14.84 19.93 -20.67
CA ILE A 126 -15.13 20.30 -19.27
C ILE A 126 -16.07 21.51 -19.20
N SER A 127 -15.82 22.54 -20.02
CA SER A 127 -16.70 23.72 -20.07
C SER A 127 -18.13 23.40 -20.51
N SER A 128 -18.29 22.43 -21.41
CA SER A 128 -19.61 21.95 -21.85
C SER A 128 -20.32 21.08 -20.80
N PHE A 129 -19.56 20.32 -19.99
CA PHE A 129 -20.12 19.47 -18.93
C PHE A 129 -20.49 20.25 -17.67
N LEU A 130 -19.78 21.34 -17.36
CA LEU A 130 -20.09 22.22 -16.23
C LEU A 130 -21.36 23.07 -16.45
N GLY A 131 -21.89 23.11 -17.69
CA GLY A 131 -23.12 23.83 -18.06
C GLY A 131 -24.44 23.08 -17.85
N VAL A 132 -24.43 21.83 -17.37
CA VAL A 132 -25.64 21.01 -17.16
C VAL A 132 -25.66 20.41 -15.75
N PRO A 133 -26.78 20.46 -15.00
CA PRO A 133 -26.90 19.70 -13.76
C PRO A 133 -27.01 18.20 -14.10
N LEU A 134 -25.91 17.48 -13.98
CA LEU A 134 -25.82 16.04 -14.28
C LEU A 134 -26.35 15.20 -13.11
N LEU A 135 -27.63 14.83 -13.20
CA LEU A 135 -28.23 13.74 -12.41
C LEU A 135 -28.27 12.44 -13.23
N ALA A 136 -28.04 11.33 -12.51
CA ALA A 136 -28.23 9.92 -12.86
C ALA A 136 -27.17 9.24 -13.76
N GLN A 137 -26.46 8.26 -13.17
CA GLN A 137 -26.73 6.82 -13.38
C GLN A 137 -25.80 5.96 -12.50
N THR A 138 -26.38 5.02 -11.77
CA THR A 138 -25.69 3.93 -11.06
C THR A 138 -25.84 2.64 -11.85
N SER A 139 -24.73 1.95 -12.10
CA SER A 139 -24.72 0.56 -12.56
C SER A 139 -23.79 -0.25 -11.65
N PRO A 140 -24.06 -1.55 -11.43
CA PRO A 140 -23.37 -2.34 -10.43
C PRO A 140 -22.00 -2.79 -10.95
N THR A 141 -20.97 -2.66 -10.11
CA THR A 141 -19.64 -3.21 -10.35
C THR A 141 -19.62 -4.71 -10.07
N ASP A 142 -19.21 -5.47 -11.09
CA ASP A 142 -18.83 -6.87 -10.99
C ASP A 142 -17.60 -7.05 -10.07
N ALA A 143 -17.71 -8.00 -9.15
CA ALA A 143 -16.65 -8.39 -8.23
C ALA A 143 -15.62 -9.26 -8.95
N TYR A 144 -14.45 -8.69 -9.23
CA TYR A 144 -13.29 -9.45 -9.71
C TYR A 144 -12.43 -9.90 -8.52
N ASN A 145 -12.48 -11.19 -8.25
CA ASN A 145 -11.59 -11.92 -7.35
C ASN A 145 -10.18 -12.03 -7.98
N ASN A 146 -9.24 -11.23 -7.49
CA ASN A 146 -7.80 -11.49 -7.68
C ASN A 146 -7.20 -11.90 -6.33
N GLN A 147 -7.01 -13.21 -6.13
CA GLN A 147 -6.59 -13.83 -4.87
C GLN A 147 -5.06 -13.88 -4.78
N MET A 148 -4.51 -13.34 -3.67
CA MET A 148 -3.09 -13.35 -3.35
C MET A 148 -2.87 -13.62 -1.84
N PRO A 149 -1.68 -14.06 -1.40
CA PRO A 149 -1.47 -14.54 -0.04
C PRO A 149 -1.16 -13.46 1.01
N ARG A 150 -2.00 -13.42 2.06
CA ARG A 150 -1.98 -12.58 3.27
C ARG A 150 -0.87 -12.94 4.30
N TRP A 151 -0.30 -11.98 5.03
CA TRP A 151 0.80 -12.11 6.02
C TRP A 151 0.57 -11.24 7.31
N SER A 152 1.15 -11.56 8.46
CA SER A 152 1.08 -10.75 9.68
C SER A 152 2.26 -11.03 10.61
N SER A 153 2.50 -10.14 11.59
CA SER A 153 3.68 -10.14 12.48
C SER A 153 3.25 -10.01 13.95
N PRO A 154 3.99 -10.59 14.91
CA PRO A 154 3.69 -10.40 16.34
C PRO A 154 3.99 -8.99 16.86
N VAL A 155 4.71 -8.13 16.11
CA VAL A 155 5.05 -6.78 16.55
C VAL A 155 3.84 -5.83 16.46
N TYR A 156 3.57 -5.07 17.52
CA TYR A 156 2.49 -4.09 17.56
C TYR A 156 2.78 -2.91 18.50
N ASP A 157 2.10 -1.77 18.27
CA ASP A 157 2.22 -0.60 19.14
C ASP A 157 1.27 -0.70 20.35
N HIS A 158 1.86 -1.07 21.50
CA HIS A 158 1.15 -1.20 22.77
C HIS A 158 0.49 0.11 23.25
N THR A 159 0.97 1.28 22.82
CA THR A 159 0.49 2.59 23.33
C THR A 159 -0.91 2.95 22.81
N GLN A 160 -1.30 2.38 21.66
CA GLN A 160 -2.56 2.65 20.99
C GLN A 160 -3.64 1.57 21.21
N VAL A 161 -3.45 0.69 22.18
CA VAL A 161 -4.44 -0.33 22.56
C VAL A 161 -5.29 0.16 23.73
N VAL A 162 -6.59 -0.14 23.71
CA VAL A 162 -7.55 0.18 24.79
C VAL A 162 -8.57 -0.94 24.94
N GLY A 163 -9.04 -1.20 26.16
CA GLY A 163 -10.22 -2.01 26.44
C GLY A 163 -10.09 -3.50 26.13
N LEU A 164 -8.86 -4.04 26.07
CA LEU A 164 -8.60 -5.45 25.80
C LEU A 164 -8.20 -6.22 27.06
N GLU A 165 -8.27 -5.61 28.24
CA GLU A 165 -7.79 -6.20 29.51
C GLU A 165 -8.57 -7.48 29.84
N GLU A 166 -9.90 -7.42 29.79
CA GLU A 166 -10.77 -8.58 30.05
C GLU A 166 -10.59 -9.68 28.99
N ASP A 167 -10.51 -9.30 27.71
CA ASP A 167 -10.31 -10.25 26.61
C ASP A 167 -8.97 -10.96 26.72
N THR A 168 -7.91 -10.22 27.05
CA THR A 168 -6.56 -10.76 27.24
C THR A 168 -6.54 -11.73 28.43
N GLN A 169 -7.13 -11.34 29.56
CA GLN A 169 -7.18 -12.20 30.74
C GLN A 169 -7.95 -13.49 30.46
N LYS A 170 -9.11 -13.39 29.82
CA LYS A 170 -9.91 -14.56 29.42
C LYS A 170 -9.12 -15.53 28.54
N LEU A 171 -8.39 -15.02 27.55
CA LEU A 171 -7.58 -15.86 26.66
C LEU A 171 -6.39 -16.48 27.40
N LYS A 172 -5.76 -15.75 28.33
CA LYS A 172 -4.70 -16.29 29.20
C LYS A 172 -5.21 -17.41 30.10
N ASP A 173 -6.37 -17.23 30.72
CA ASP A 173 -7.01 -18.26 31.54
C ASP A 173 -7.27 -19.52 30.70
N TRP A 174 -7.67 -19.35 29.44
CA TRP A 174 -7.82 -20.48 28.51
C TRP A 174 -6.50 -21.17 28.15
N LEU A 175 -5.41 -20.43 27.99
CA LEU A 175 -4.08 -20.97 27.72
C LEU A 175 -3.50 -21.71 28.93
N PHE A 176 -3.71 -21.21 30.14
CA PHE A 176 -3.16 -21.80 31.37
C PHE A 176 -4.02 -22.91 31.96
N SER A 177 -5.32 -22.97 31.61
CA SER A 177 -6.21 -24.11 31.91
C SER A 177 -5.98 -25.30 30.98
N ALA A 178 -4.89 -25.32 30.22
CA ALA A 178 -4.61 -26.40 29.30
C ALA A 178 -4.20 -27.67 30.04
N ASP A 179 -5.15 -28.59 30.24
CA ASP A 179 -4.90 -29.92 30.79
C ASP A 179 -3.72 -30.62 30.10
N HIS A 180 -2.98 -31.45 30.86
CA HIS A 180 -1.85 -32.23 30.35
C HIS A 180 -2.22 -33.25 29.24
N TYR A 181 -3.52 -33.43 28.97
CA TYR A 181 -4.05 -34.35 27.98
C TYR A 181 -4.66 -33.60 26.79
N GLY A 182 -3.89 -33.47 25.71
CA GLY A 182 -4.39 -32.97 24.41
C GLY A 182 -3.66 -31.73 23.90
N ARG A 183 -4.17 -31.21 22.78
CA ARG A 183 -3.73 -29.94 22.18
C ARG A 183 -4.91 -28.99 22.16
N HIS A 184 -4.71 -27.79 22.67
CA HIS A 184 -5.79 -26.85 22.94
C HIS A 184 -5.88 -25.86 21.79
N ALA A 185 -7.04 -25.77 21.14
CA ALA A 185 -7.29 -24.84 20.04
C ALA A 185 -8.23 -23.73 20.51
N ILE A 186 -7.82 -22.48 20.33
CA ILE A 186 -8.59 -21.28 20.68
C ILE A 186 -8.87 -20.50 19.40
N GLY A 187 -10.12 -20.16 19.16
CA GLY A 187 -10.52 -19.35 18.01
C GLY A 187 -10.78 -17.90 18.41
N ILE A 188 -10.23 -16.93 17.69
CA ILE A 188 -10.59 -15.52 17.79
C ILE A 188 -11.30 -15.13 16.49
N VAL A 189 -12.62 -14.95 16.55
CA VAL A 189 -13.47 -14.83 15.36
C VAL A 189 -14.26 -13.53 15.35
N GLY A 190 -14.25 -12.83 14.22
CA GLY A 190 -14.97 -11.55 14.06
C GLY A 190 -14.61 -10.80 12.76
N MET A 191 -15.35 -9.74 12.47
CA MET A 191 -15.19 -8.96 11.23
C MET A 191 -13.79 -8.33 11.07
N GLY A 192 -13.48 -7.85 9.86
CA GLY A 192 -12.26 -7.09 9.58
C GLY A 192 -12.16 -5.80 10.41
N GLY A 193 -10.95 -5.42 10.85
CA GLY A 193 -10.72 -4.19 11.60
C GLY A 193 -11.17 -4.18 13.07
N LEU A 194 -11.71 -5.30 13.59
CA LEU A 194 -12.20 -5.42 14.97
C LEU A 194 -11.10 -5.61 16.03
N GLY A 195 -9.86 -5.85 15.60
CA GLY A 195 -8.71 -6.01 16.51
C GLY A 195 -8.37 -7.46 16.87
N LYS A 196 -8.83 -8.47 16.12
CA LYS A 196 -8.50 -9.89 16.36
C LYS A 196 -6.99 -10.14 16.48
N THR A 197 -6.24 -9.71 15.47
CA THR A 197 -4.79 -9.81 15.42
C THR A 197 -4.17 -9.06 16.58
N THR A 198 -4.68 -7.87 16.93
CA THR A 198 -4.21 -7.08 18.09
C THR A 198 -4.43 -7.80 19.42
N THR A 199 -5.57 -8.46 19.60
CA THR A 199 -5.84 -9.29 20.79
C THR A 199 -4.88 -10.48 20.84
N ALA A 200 -4.67 -11.17 19.73
CA ALA A 200 -3.72 -12.28 19.65
C ALA A 200 -2.27 -11.82 19.94
N GLN A 201 -1.85 -10.69 19.39
CA GLN A 201 -0.53 -10.09 19.64
C GLN A 201 -0.36 -9.71 21.12
N LYS A 202 -1.41 -9.15 21.76
CA LYS A 202 -1.37 -8.78 23.19
C LYS A 202 -1.21 -10.00 24.10
N VAL A 203 -1.88 -11.10 23.78
CA VAL A 203 -1.70 -12.37 24.50
C VAL A 203 -0.34 -12.98 24.19
N PHE A 204 0.08 -13.01 22.92
CA PHE A 204 1.33 -13.63 22.48
C PHE A 204 2.56 -12.98 23.12
N ASN A 205 2.57 -11.64 23.28
CA ASN A 205 3.66 -10.86 23.87
C ASN A 205 3.51 -10.63 25.39
N ASP A 206 2.54 -11.27 26.05
CA ASP A 206 2.39 -11.17 27.50
C ASP A 206 3.52 -11.94 28.22
N VAL A 207 4.09 -11.34 29.27
CA VAL A 207 5.23 -11.89 30.00
C VAL A 207 4.91 -13.26 30.61
N GLN A 208 3.69 -13.47 31.13
CA GLN A 208 3.32 -14.77 31.70
C GLN A 208 3.16 -15.83 30.61
N VAL A 209 2.72 -15.45 29.41
CA VAL A 209 2.63 -16.35 28.26
C VAL A 209 4.04 -16.69 27.74
N GLU A 210 4.93 -15.71 27.71
CA GLU A 210 6.34 -15.92 27.36
C GLU A 210 7.07 -16.86 28.32
N GLU A 211 6.87 -16.72 29.63
CA GLU A 211 7.45 -17.61 30.65
C GLU A 211 6.82 -19.02 30.63
N TYR A 212 5.55 -19.13 30.25
CA TYR A 212 4.84 -20.41 30.21
C TYR A 212 5.19 -21.28 29.00
N PHE A 213 5.37 -20.68 27.82
CA PHE A 213 5.65 -21.41 26.58
C PHE A 213 7.11 -21.30 26.14
N GLU A 214 7.82 -22.43 26.13
CA GLU A 214 9.23 -22.52 25.69
C GLU A 214 9.43 -22.14 24.22
N ARG A 215 8.43 -22.40 23.38
CA ARG A 215 8.44 -22.08 21.95
C ARG A 215 7.17 -21.35 21.57
N ARG A 216 7.29 -20.13 21.03
CA ARG A 216 6.18 -19.34 20.54
C ARG A 216 6.40 -19.06 19.06
N MET A 217 5.37 -19.27 18.25
CA MET A 217 5.43 -19.06 16.80
C MET A 217 4.25 -18.25 16.32
N TRP A 218 4.53 -17.34 15.38
CA TRP A 218 3.53 -16.54 14.70
C TRP A 218 3.55 -16.91 13.22
N VAL A 219 2.43 -17.45 12.74
CA VAL A 219 2.27 -17.95 11.37
C VAL A 219 1.07 -17.25 10.78
N SER A 220 1.30 -16.41 9.78
CA SER A 220 0.18 -15.88 9.02
C SER A 220 -0.22 -16.84 7.92
N VAL A 221 -1.52 -17.11 7.83
CA VAL A 221 -2.07 -18.02 6.82
C VAL A 221 -2.72 -17.20 5.72
N SER A 222 -2.22 -17.38 4.51
CA SER A 222 -2.73 -16.71 3.33
C SER A 222 -4.01 -17.32 2.77
N GLN A 223 -4.77 -16.53 1.99
CA GLN A 223 -5.87 -17.05 1.16
C GLN A 223 -5.39 -18.02 0.08
N THR A 224 -4.28 -17.72 -0.61
CA THR A 224 -3.61 -18.71 -1.48
C THR A 224 -2.75 -19.58 -0.58
N LEU A 225 -3.31 -20.69 -0.15
CA LEU A 225 -2.67 -21.57 0.82
C LEU A 225 -1.48 -22.29 0.18
N ASP A 226 -0.29 -22.02 0.69
CA ASP A 226 0.91 -22.80 0.40
C ASP A 226 1.36 -23.51 1.69
N GLU A 227 1.09 -24.81 1.75
CA GLU A 227 1.47 -25.66 2.88
C GLU A 227 2.98 -25.64 3.16
N GLU A 228 3.77 -25.58 2.10
CA GLU A 228 5.22 -25.57 2.19
C GLU A 228 5.71 -24.25 2.77
N GLU A 229 5.16 -23.12 2.30
CA GLU A 229 5.47 -21.78 2.84
C GLU A 229 5.11 -21.68 4.33
N ILE A 230 3.95 -22.24 4.73
CA ILE A 230 3.52 -22.29 6.13
C ILE A 230 4.55 -23.05 6.99
N MET A 231 4.95 -24.25 6.56
CA MET A 231 5.92 -25.07 7.31
C MET A 231 7.31 -24.42 7.34
N ARG A 232 7.77 -23.82 6.23
CA ARG A 232 9.03 -23.07 6.19
C ARG A 232 9.00 -21.85 7.11
N SER A 233 7.87 -21.15 7.20
CA SER A 233 7.67 -20.03 8.12
C SER A 233 7.78 -20.46 9.60
N MET A 234 7.20 -21.62 9.96
CA MET A 234 7.36 -22.21 11.28
C MET A 234 8.82 -22.54 11.59
N LEU A 235 9.51 -23.23 10.68
CA LEU A 235 10.91 -23.62 10.85
C LEU A 235 11.86 -22.43 11.00
N ARG A 236 11.63 -21.36 10.23
CA ARG A 236 12.40 -20.12 10.35
C ARG A 236 12.29 -19.53 11.76
N THR A 237 11.11 -19.59 12.37
CA THR A 237 10.89 -19.13 13.76
C THR A 237 11.60 -20.03 14.77
N LEU A 238 11.82 -21.30 14.43
CA LEU A 238 12.58 -22.26 15.24
C LEU A 238 14.09 -22.18 15.03
N GLY A 239 14.56 -21.31 14.12
CA GLY A 239 15.97 -21.10 13.82
C GLY A 239 16.53 -22.03 12.73
N ASP A 240 15.67 -22.69 11.95
CA ASP A 240 16.07 -23.59 10.87
C ASP A 240 15.87 -22.94 9.50
N ALA A 241 16.93 -22.91 8.69
CA ALA A 241 16.93 -22.37 7.33
C ALA A 241 16.91 -23.50 6.29
N SER A 242 15.94 -24.42 6.41
CA SER A 242 15.68 -25.49 5.44
C SER A 242 15.55 -24.96 4.00
N VAL A 243 16.47 -25.36 3.12
CA VAL A 243 16.44 -25.08 1.67
C VAL A 243 16.42 -26.42 0.92
N GLY A 244 15.42 -26.64 0.05
CA GLY A 244 15.33 -27.84 -0.78
C GLY A 244 14.64 -29.05 -0.15
N ASP A 245 14.34 -29.01 1.16
CA ASP A 245 13.57 -30.05 1.86
C ASP A 245 12.17 -30.23 1.26
N ASP A 246 11.71 -31.48 1.18
CA ASP A 246 10.32 -31.80 0.84
C ASP A 246 9.36 -31.59 2.02
N LYS A 247 8.05 -31.60 1.76
CA LYS A 247 7.00 -31.40 2.78
C LYS A 247 7.09 -32.37 3.96
N GLY A 248 7.50 -33.62 3.73
CA GLY A 248 7.62 -34.63 4.77
C GLY A 248 8.81 -34.36 5.69
N GLU A 249 9.94 -33.95 5.11
CA GLU A 249 11.11 -33.52 5.87
C GLU A 249 10.86 -32.26 6.70
N LEU A 250 10.17 -31.27 6.12
CA LEU A 250 9.77 -30.05 6.83
C LEU A 250 8.93 -30.40 8.07
N LEU A 251 7.91 -31.24 7.91
CA LEU A 251 7.04 -31.65 9.03
C LEU A 251 7.79 -32.46 10.08
N ARG A 252 8.69 -33.36 9.67
CA ARG A 252 9.55 -34.13 10.58
C ARG A 252 10.45 -33.22 11.42
N LYS A 253 11.06 -32.20 10.81
CA LYS A 253 11.88 -31.22 11.53
C LYS A 253 11.04 -30.42 12.54
N ILE A 254 9.88 -29.91 12.13
CA ILE A 254 8.96 -29.19 13.03
C ILE A 254 8.62 -30.06 14.24
N ASN A 255 8.28 -31.33 14.02
CA ASN A 255 8.00 -32.27 15.09
C ASN A 255 9.17 -32.40 16.08
N GLN A 256 10.38 -32.63 15.57
CA GLN A 256 11.59 -32.80 16.39
C GLN A 256 11.92 -31.56 17.22
N TYR A 257 11.79 -30.35 16.67
CA TYR A 257 12.06 -29.11 17.40
C TYR A 257 11.07 -28.86 18.55
N LEU A 258 9.84 -29.34 18.39
CA LEU A 258 8.74 -29.18 19.33
C LEU A 258 8.58 -30.33 20.32
N GLN A 259 9.18 -31.49 20.04
CA GLN A 259 9.03 -32.68 20.86
C GLN A 259 9.50 -32.42 22.29
N GLY A 260 8.66 -32.77 23.27
CA GLY A 260 8.97 -32.60 24.68
C GLY A 260 8.81 -31.16 25.22
N LYS A 261 8.45 -30.19 24.38
CA LYS A 261 8.34 -28.77 24.78
C LYS A 261 6.90 -28.29 24.86
N ARG A 262 6.70 -27.22 25.63
CA ARG A 262 5.45 -26.43 25.62
C ARG A 262 5.50 -25.38 24.52
N TYR A 263 4.63 -25.52 23.53
CA TYR A 263 4.60 -24.57 22.42
C TYR A 263 3.26 -23.86 22.25
N LEU A 264 3.33 -22.62 21.77
CA LEU A 264 2.20 -21.81 21.33
C LEU A 264 2.37 -21.48 19.84
N ILE A 265 1.36 -21.80 19.04
CA ILE A 265 1.32 -21.41 17.61
C ILE A 265 0.13 -20.47 17.41
N VAL A 266 0.39 -19.27 16.89
CA VAL A 266 -0.66 -18.39 16.40
C VAL A 266 -0.76 -18.58 14.89
N MET A 267 -1.92 -19.04 14.42
CA MET A 267 -2.32 -19.07 13.02
C MET A 267 -3.22 -17.86 12.75
N ASP A 268 -2.63 -16.79 12.25
CA ASP A 268 -3.32 -15.53 12.04
C ASP A 268 -3.99 -15.46 10.66
N ASP A 269 -5.23 -14.95 10.68
CA ASP A 269 -6.14 -14.68 9.58
C ASP A 269 -6.37 -15.84 8.62
N VAL A 270 -6.75 -17.00 9.15
CA VAL A 270 -7.07 -18.19 8.35
C VAL A 270 -8.38 -18.00 7.58
N TRP A 271 -8.37 -18.36 6.29
CA TRP A 271 -9.52 -18.24 5.39
C TRP A 271 -10.15 -19.59 5.04
N ARG A 272 -11.35 -19.53 4.47
CA ARG A 272 -12.03 -20.71 3.93
C ARG A 272 -11.29 -21.16 2.67
N THR A 273 -10.84 -22.41 2.67
CA THR A 273 -10.22 -23.10 1.54
C THR A 273 -11.18 -24.13 0.94
N GLY A 274 -10.83 -24.66 -0.24
CA GLY A 274 -11.61 -25.75 -0.87
C GLY A 274 -11.64 -27.04 -0.03
N ASP A 275 -10.55 -27.34 0.68
CA ASP A 275 -10.46 -28.38 1.70
C ASP A 275 -9.56 -27.97 2.88
N TYR A 276 -9.65 -28.68 4.01
CA TYR A 276 -8.82 -28.47 5.22
C TYR A 276 -7.77 -29.57 5.41
N SER A 277 -7.46 -30.34 4.37
CA SER A 277 -6.52 -31.47 4.43
C SER A 277 -5.11 -31.01 4.82
N TRP A 278 -4.74 -29.80 4.40
CA TRP A 278 -3.49 -29.13 4.80
C TRP A 278 -3.36 -29.01 6.31
N TRP A 279 -4.44 -28.59 6.98
CA TRP A 279 -4.44 -28.38 8.41
C TRP A 279 -4.38 -29.71 9.12
N HIS A 280 -5.14 -30.71 8.66
CA HIS A 280 -5.07 -32.06 9.22
C HIS A 280 -3.64 -32.63 9.14
N ARG A 281 -2.96 -32.51 7.98
CA ARG A 281 -1.57 -32.95 7.80
C ARG A 281 -0.61 -32.27 8.78
N ILE A 282 -0.64 -30.94 8.86
CA ILE A 282 0.23 -30.18 9.76
C ILE A 282 -0.11 -30.52 11.23
N SER A 283 -1.39 -30.51 11.57
CA SER A 283 -1.88 -30.77 12.93
C SER A 283 -1.54 -32.18 13.41
N GLU A 284 -1.61 -33.20 12.56
CA GLU A 284 -1.20 -34.57 12.92
C GLU A 284 0.31 -34.69 13.13
N GLY A 285 1.12 -33.95 12.36
CA GLY A 285 2.57 -33.93 12.50
C GLY A 285 3.09 -33.18 13.73
N LEU A 286 2.29 -32.34 14.37
CA LEU A 286 2.69 -31.63 15.60
C LEU A 286 2.66 -32.58 16.83
N PRO A 287 3.62 -32.51 17.78
CA PRO A 287 3.58 -33.31 19.00
C PRO A 287 2.30 -33.04 19.81
N ARG A 288 1.73 -34.07 20.46
CA ARG A 288 0.56 -33.93 21.35
C ARG A 288 1.00 -34.02 22.82
N GLY A 289 0.26 -33.35 23.70
CA GLY A 289 0.55 -33.31 25.14
C GLY A 289 1.37 -32.10 25.57
N ASN A 290 1.79 -32.12 26.84
CA ASN A 290 2.58 -31.08 27.51
C ASN A 290 1.90 -29.71 27.73
N GLY A 291 0.61 -29.54 27.40
CA GLY A 291 -0.08 -28.25 27.58
C GLY A 291 0.21 -27.24 26.45
N SER A 292 0.50 -27.73 25.24
CA SER A 292 0.72 -26.89 24.06
C SER A 292 -0.61 -26.39 23.45
N SER A 293 -0.59 -25.17 22.92
CA SER A 293 -1.80 -24.46 22.46
C SER A 293 -1.66 -23.87 21.06
N ILE A 294 -2.78 -23.73 20.38
CA ILE A 294 -2.89 -23.09 19.06
C ILE A 294 -3.98 -22.03 19.11
N ILE A 295 -3.64 -20.80 18.74
CA ILE A 295 -4.59 -19.69 18.57
C ILE A 295 -4.84 -19.54 17.07
N ILE A 296 -6.11 -19.51 16.66
CA ILE A 296 -6.53 -19.31 15.28
C ILE A 296 -7.32 -18.00 15.22
N THR A 297 -6.88 -17.03 14.43
CA THR A 297 -7.70 -15.85 14.16
C THR A 297 -8.34 -15.99 12.77
N THR A 298 -9.62 -15.65 12.65
CA THR A 298 -10.33 -15.73 11.36
C THR A 298 -11.54 -14.81 11.33
N ARG A 299 -11.99 -14.44 10.13
CA ARG A 299 -13.27 -13.76 9.91
C ARG A 299 -14.46 -14.71 9.84
N ILE A 300 -14.20 -16.02 9.69
CA ILE A 300 -15.20 -17.02 9.32
C ILE A 300 -15.31 -18.09 10.42
N THR A 301 -16.45 -18.14 11.11
CA THR A 301 -16.65 -19.12 12.20
C THR A 301 -16.46 -20.58 11.74
N GLU A 302 -16.91 -20.91 10.52
CA GLU A 302 -16.73 -22.25 9.93
C GLU A 302 -15.26 -22.68 9.90
N VAL A 303 -14.33 -21.76 9.62
CA VAL A 303 -12.89 -22.05 9.55
C VAL A 303 -12.37 -22.51 10.90
N ALA A 304 -12.67 -21.77 11.98
CA ALA A 304 -12.25 -22.15 13.33
C ALA A 304 -12.80 -23.52 13.75
N GLN A 305 -14.08 -23.78 13.46
CA GLN A 305 -14.73 -25.06 13.76
C GLN A 305 -14.08 -26.23 12.99
N ARG A 306 -13.82 -26.06 11.69
CA ARG A 306 -13.14 -27.06 10.85
C ARG A 306 -11.71 -27.33 11.31
N MET A 307 -11.06 -26.35 11.94
CA MET A 307 -9.74 -26.51 12.53
C MET A 307 -9.73 -27.13 13.93
N GLY A 308 -10.90 -27.51 14.46
CA GLY A 308 -11.04 -28.20 15.75
C GLY A 308 -11.25 -27.28 16.95
N VAL A 309 -11.58 -26.01 16.73
CA VAL A 309 -11.97 -25.10 17.81
C VAL A 309 -13.41 -25.37 18.21
N THR A 310 -13.64 -25.60 19.51
CA THR A 310 -14.98 -25.74 20.08
C THR A 310 -15.61 -24.37 20.38
N GLU A 311 -16.94 -24.29 20.47
CA GLU A 311 -17.61 -23.01 20.69
C GLU A 311 -17.26 -22.39 22.07
N ASP A 312 -17.04 -23.20 23.10
CA ASP A 312 -16.61 -22.74 24.43
C ASP A 312 -15.18 -22.15 24.41
N ARG A 313 -14.37 -22.52 23.41
CA ARG A 313 -13.03 -21.97 23.16
C ARG A 313 -13.00 -20.97 22.00
N THR A 314 -14.17 -20.47 21.58
CA THR A 314 -14.28 -19.43 20.57
C THR A 314 -14.51 -18.06 21.23
N HIS A 315 -13.50 -17.20 21.16
CA HIS A 315 -13.58 -15.81 21.56
C HIS A 315 -14.06 -14.93 20.40
N ARG A 316 -15.02 -14.05 20.69
CA ARG A 316 -15.56 -13.07 19.75
C ARG A 316 -15.31 -11.69 20.33
N PRO A 317 -14.28 -10.96 19.85
CA PRO A 317 -14.02 -9.60 20.32
C PRO A 317 -15.26 -8.74 20.15
N LYS A 318 -15.53 -7.89 21.14
CA LYS A 318 -16.67 -6.95 21.08
C LYS A 318 -16.24 -5.65 20.40
N PHE A 319 -17.21 -4.91 19.88
CA PHE A 319 -16.99 -3.52 19.52
C PHE A 319 -16.59 -2.73 20.77
N LEU A 320 -15.78 -1.68 20.58
CA LEU A 320 -15.40 -0.81 21.68
C LEU A 320 -16.63 -0.08 22.22
N THR A 321 -16.68 0.06 23.54
CA THR A 321 -17.67 0.92 24.20
C THR A 321 -17.49 2.37 23.77
N GLU A 322 -18.49 3.21 23.94
CA GLU A 322 -18.37 4.65 23.64
C GLU A 322 -17.19 5.30 24.36
N GLY A 323 -16.97 4.94 25.62
CA GLY A 323 -15.85 5.42 26.43
C GLY A 323 -14.49 5.00 25.86
N HIS A 324 -14.31 3.72 25.55
CA HIS A 324 -13.05 3.24 24.94
C HIS A 324 -12.86 3.77 23.52
N SER A 325 -13.94 3.95 22.76
CA SER A 325 -13.90 4.52 21.41
C SER A 325 -13.44 5.97 21.44
N TRP A 326 -14.00 6.77 22.35
CA TRP A 326 -13.57 8.16 22.55
C TRP A 326 -12.12 8.25 23.03
N LEU A 327 -11.72 7.36 23.95
CA LEU A 327 -10.34 7.29 24.43
C LEU A 327 -9.36 6.96 23.31
N LEU A 328 -9.66 5.95 22.48
CA LEU A 328 -8.85 5.58 21.32
C LEU A 328 -8.74 6.74 20.32
N PHE A 329 -9.88 7.38 20.02
CA PHE A 329 -9.91 8.55 19.15
C PHE A 329 -9.02 9.67 19.69
N CYS A 330 -9.10 9.99 20.98
CA CYS A 330 -8.30 11.05 21.57
C CYS A 330 -6.80 10.74 21.57
N LYS A 331 -6.42 9.48 21.88
CA LYS A 331 -5.03 9.02 21.80
C LYS A 331 -4.41 9.27 20.43
N VAL A 332 -5.20 9.16 19.36
CA VAL A 332 -4.73 9.39 17.99
C VAL A 332 -4.86 10.86 17.58
N ALA A 333 -6.06 11.43 17.62
CA ALA A 333 -6.34 12.78 17.14
C ALA A 333 -5.60 13.88 17.91
N PHE A 334 -5.31 13.64 19.19
CA PHE A 334 -4.61 14.57 20.07
C PHE A 334 -3.26 14.00 20.56
N ALA A 335 -2.62 13.16 19.76
CA ALA A 335 -1.32 12.55 20.10
C ALA A 335 -0.26 13.60 20.50
N ALA A 336 -0.22 14.75 19.83
CA ALA A 336 0.68 15.87 20.16
C ALA A 336 0.44 16.49 21.55
N LYS A 337 -0.72 16.22 22.17
CA LYS A 337 -1.10 16.68 23.51
C LYS A 337 -1.24 15.51 24.51
N GLY A 338 -0.50 14.43 24.29
CA GLY A 338 -0.54 13.26 25.16
C GLY A 338 -1.86 12.48 25.11
N GLY A 339 -2.64 12.65 24.05
CA GLY A 339 -3.89 11.91 23.85
C GLY A 339 -5.11 12.51 24.57
N ASN A 340 -5.03 13.78 25.01
CA ASN A 340 -6.13 14.47 25.69
C ASN A 340 -6.68 15.63 24.85
N CYS A 341 -8.01 15.69 24.71
CA CYS A 341 -8.68 16.82 24.08
C CYS A 341 -8.69 18.01 25.05
N THR A 342 -7.90 19.05 24.76
CA THR A 342 -7.88 20.29 25.54
C THR A 342 -8.83 21.36 25.00
N TYR A 343 -9.68 21.02 24.03
CA TYR A 343 -10.55 21.95 23.31
C TYR A 343 -12.02 21.59 23.57
N PRO A 344 -12.68 22.25 24.54
CA PRO A 344 -14.05 21.89 24.94
C PRO A 344 -15.04 21.89 23.78
N ASP A 345 -14.94 22.87 22.89
CA ASP A 345 -15.85 23.03 21.74
C ASP A 345 -15.74 21.90 20.71
N LEU A 346 -14.61 21.18 20.67
CA LEU A 346 -14.39 20.07 19.75
C LEU A 346 -14.88 18.74 20.32
N ILE A 347 -15.13 18.64 21.63
CA ILE A 347 -15.53 17.38 22.28
C ILE A 347 -16.87 16.90 21.70
N SER A 348 -17.83 17.80 21.52
CA SER A 348 -19.16 17.44 20.98
C SER A 348 -19.07 16.89 19.56
N VAL A 349 -18.34 17.58 18.68
CA VAL A 349 -18.15 17.17 17.28
C VAL A 349 -17.32 15.88 17.19
N GLY A 350 -16.27 15.78 17.99
CA GLY A 350 -15.44 14.58 18.05
C GLY A 350 -16.23 13.36 18.50
N LYS A 351 -17.08 13.49 19.52
CA LYS A 351 -17.96 12.40 19.97
C LYS A 351 -18.95 11.97 18.88
N GLU A 352 -19.53 12.92 18.14
CA GLU A 352 -20.38 12.59 16.99
C GLU A 352 -19.63 11.82 15.90
N ILE A 353 -18.39 12.19 15.59
CA ILE A 353 -17.56 11.45 14.64
C ILE A 353 -17.32 10.02 15.15
N VAL A 354 -16.97 9.86 16.43
CA VAL A 354 -16.71 8.56 17.05
C VAL A 354 -17.96 7.68 17.10
N GLU A 355 -19.12 8.26 17.37
CA GLU A 355 -20.41 7.55 17.35
C GLU A 355 -20.69 6.93 15.97
N LYS A 356 -20.43 7.69 14.90
CA LYS A 356 -20.54 7.20 13.51
C LYS A 356 -19.56 6.07 13.18
N CYS A 357 -18.47 5.93 13.93
CA CYS A 357 -17.50 4.83 13.77
C CYS A 357 -18.02 3.49 14.33
N LYS A 358 -19.14 3.49 15.07
CA LYS A 358 -19.81 2.31 15.63
C LYS A 358 -18.88 1.37 16.43
N GLY A 359 -17.91 1.94 17.13
CA GLY A 359 -17.00 1.19 18.00
C GLY A 359 -15.95 0.32 17.29
N LEU A 360 -15.76 0.47 15.97
CA LEU A 360 -14.77 -0.30 15.23
C LEU A 360 -13.36 0.35 15.32
N PRO A 361 -12.35 -0.33 15.92
CA PRO A 361 -11.03 0.28 16.17
C PRO A 361 -10.34 0.85 14.92
N LEU A 362 -10.36 0.12 13.81
CA LEU A 362 -9.74 0.56 12.55
C LEU A 362 -10.30 1.90 12.06
N VAL A 363 -11.63 2.03 12.05
CA VAL A 363 -12.32 3.24 11.59
C VAL A 363 -12.05 4.41 12.55
N ILE A 364 -12.09 4.16 13.86
CA ILE A 364 -11.77 5.18 14.86
C ILE A 364 -10.35 5.71 14.68
N LYS A 365 -9.37 4.83 14.46
CA LYS A 365 -7.98 5.23 14.20
C LYS A 365 -7.84 6.01 12.90
N ALA A 366 -8.48 5.59 11.81
CA ALA A 366 -8.45 6.29 10.53
C ALA A 366 -9.03 7.72 10.64
N MET A 367 -10.17 7.85 11.32
CA MET A 367 -10.79 9.15 11.58
C MET A 367 -9.90 10.00 12.50
N GLY A 368 -9.42 9.45 13.62
CA GLY A 368 -8.52 10.16 14.54
C GLY A 368 -7.24 10.65 13.85
N GLY A 369 -6.61 9.80 13.04
CA GLY A 369 -5.39 10.13 12.29
C GLY A 369 -5.62 11.21 11.23
N MET A 370 -6.79 11.21 10.59
CA MET A 370 -7.19 12.32 9.72
C MET A 370 -7.35 13.64 10.49
N MET A 371 -8.01 13.59 11.66
CA MET A 371 -8.27 14.77 12.49
C MET A 371 -7.00 15.35 13.12
N LEU A 372 -5.97 14.53 13.37
CA LEU A 372 -4.64 14.97 13.82
C LEU A 372 -4.03 16.05 12.90
N HIS A 373 -4.38 16.03 11.61
CA HIS A 373 -3.87 16.97 10.61
C HIS A 373 -4.83 18.13 10.31
N LYS A 374 -5.95 18.25 11.05
CA LYS A 374 -6.86 19.38 10.93
C LYS A 374 -6.56 20.40 12.01
N LEU A 375 -6.73 21.68 11.67
CA LEU A 375 -6.68 22.73 12.67
C LEU A 375 -7.79 22.46 13.71
N PRO A 376 -7.54 22.70 15.01
CA PRO A 376 -8.50 22.48 16.08
C PRO A 376 -9.56 23.59 16.10
N HIS A 377 -10.26 23.77 14.97
CA HIS A 377 -11.36 24.72 14.80
C HIS A 377 -12.68 23.96 14.61
N PHE A 378 -13.73 24.47 15.25
CA PHE A 378 -15.06 23.86 15.21
C PHE A 378 -15.58 23.70 13.78
N SER A 379 -15.43 24.71 12.92
CA SER A 379 -15.90 24.69 11.54
C SER A 379 -15.26 23.57 10.71
N GLU A 380 -13.96 23.36 10.85
CA GLU A 380 -13.24 22.29 10.14
C GLU A 380 -13.67 20.91 10.62
N TRP A 381 -13.82 20.73 11.93
CA TRP A 381 -14.28 19.46 12.50
C TRP A 381 -15.74 19.16 12.10
N ARG A 382 -16.58 20.20 12.09
CA ARG A 382 -17.97 20.11 11.66
C ARG A 382 -18.08 19.70 10.20
N ARG A 383 -17.31 20.35 9.32
CA ARG A 383 -17.23 20.00 7.89
C ARG A 383 -16.89 18.53 7.69
N VAL A 384 -15.91 18.00 8.44
CA VAL A 384 -15.55 16.58 8.37
C VAL A 384 -16.69 15.68 8.85
N ALA A 385 -17.35 16.04 9.96
CA ALA A 385 -18.47 15.27 10.49
C ALA A 385 -19.66 15.20 9.51
N ASP A 386 -19.92 16.30 8.80
CA ASP A 386 -20.96 16.40 7.78
C ASP A 386 -20.59 15.59 6.54
N ASN A 387 -19.37 15.76 6.01
CA ASN A 387 -18.85 14.93 4.91
C ASN A 387 -18.90 13.43 5.23
N PHE A 388 -18.62 13.05 6.47
CA PHE A 388 -18.69 11.65 6.90
C PHE A 388 -20.13 11.12 6.90
N ARG A 389 -21.11 11.97 7.25
CA ARG A 389 -22.52 11.61 7.18
C ARG A 389 -22.94 11.34 5.73
N ASP A 390 -22.53 12.20 4.82
CA ASP A 390 -22.87 12.08 3.40
C ASP A 390 -22.24 10.82 2.78
N GLU A 391 -20.96 10.56 3.07
CA GLU A 391 -20.27 9.36 2.56
C GLU A 391 -20.89 8.06 3.09
N LEU A 392 -21.39 8.04 4.33
CA LEU A 392 -22.10 6.91 4.92
C LEU A 392 -23.50 6.71 4.32
N ALA A 393 -24.13 7.76 3.80
CA ALA A 393 -25.42 7.66 3.12
C ALA A 393 -25.27 7.05 1.72
N ASP A 394 -24.16 7.32 1.04
CA ASP A 394 -23.89 6.86 -0.32
C ASP A 394 -23.30 5.44 -0.41
N ASN A 395 -22.73 4.91 0.69
CA ASN A 395 -22.05 3.61 0.71
C ASN A 395 -22.64 2.66 1.76
N ALA A 396 -23.07 1.46 1.33
CA ALA A 396 -23.59 0.43 2.24
C ALA A 396 -22.51 -0.15 3.18
N ASP A 397 -21.24 -0.16 2.75
CA ASP A 397 -20.11 -0.57 3.59
C ASP A 397 -19.50 0.64 4.29
N PHE A 398 -19.85 0.80 5.58
CA PHE A 398 -19.37 1.91 6.40
C PHE A 398 -17.84 1.90 6.61
N VAL A 399 -17.18 0.74 6.57
CA VAL A 399 -15.73 0.65 6.77
C VAL A 399 -15.04 1.23 5.55
N MET A 400 -15.45 0.79 4.36
CA MET A 400 -14.92 1.34 3.11
C MET A 400 -15.23 2.82 2.98
N ALA A 401 -16.44 3.26 3.31
CA ALA A 401 -16.83 4.68 3.34
C ALA A 401 -15.89 5.52 4.22
N SER A 402 -15.59 5.03 5.43
CA SER A 402 -14.72 5.74 6.38
C SER A 402 -13.27 5.84 5.90
N LEU A 403 -12.71 4.73 5.40
CA LEU A 403 -11.35 4.71 4.85
C LEU A 403 -11.25 5.59 3.60
N GLN A 404 -12.30 5.56 2.77
CA GLN A 404 -12.42 6.35 1.55
C GLN A 404 -12.48 7.86 1.85
N LEU A 405 -13.14 8.27 2.93
CA LEU A 405 -13.11 9.65 3.41
C LEU A 405 -11.70 10.06 3.88
N SER A 406 -11.01 9.18 4.63
CA SER A 406 -9.62 9.44 5.07
C SER A 406 -8.67 9.63 3.89
N TYR A 407 -8.82 8.83 2.82
CA TYR A 407 -8.09 9.03 1.56
C TYR A 407 -8.41 10.37 0.90
N ASP A 408 -9.67 10.79 0.89
CA ASP A 408 -10.08 12.00 0.17
C ASP A 408 -9.53 13.28 0.77
N GLU A 409 -9.44 13.30 2.09
CA GLU A 409 -8.87 14.41 2.86
C GLU A 409 -7.33 14.38 2.88
N LEU A 410 -6.68 13.43 2.17
CA LEU A 410 -5.24 13.48 1.93
C LEU A 410 -4.86 14.68 1.04
N PRO A 411 -3.74 15.35 1.34
CA PRO A 411 -3.07 16.23 0.39
C PRO A 411 -2.81 15.52 -0.95
N SER A 412 -2.89 16.24 -2.06
CA SER A 412 -2.82 15.64 -3.41
C SER A 412 -1.53 14.86 -3.65
N TYR A 413 -0.38 15.34 -3.16
CA TYR A 413 0.92 14.66 -3.29
C TYR A 413 0.99 13.33 -2.51
N LEU A 414 0.31 13.22 -1.37
CA LEU A 414 0.23 11.96 -0.62
C LEU A 414 -0.66 10.92 -1.30
N LYS A 415 -1.63 11.34 -2.13
CA LYS A 415 -2.49 10.39 -2.86
C LYS A 415 -1.67 9.52 -3.81
N SER A 416 -0.70 10.08 -4.53
CA SER A 416 0.20 9.31 -5.40
C SER A 416 1.08 8.34 -4.60
N CYS A 417 1.64 8.81 -3.48
CA CYS A 417 2.42 7.96 -2.57
C CYS A 417 1.57 6.82 -1.98
N PHE A 418 0.30 7.09 -1.67
CA PHE A 418 -0.65 6.09 -1.20
C PHE A 418 -0.99 5.07 -2.28
N LEU A 419 -1.25 5.49 -3.53
CA LEU A 419 -1.55 4.57 -4.62
C LEU A 419 -0.41 3.59 -4.92
N CYS A 420 0.85 3.96 -4.66
CA CYS A 420 2.02 3.06 -4.80
C CYS A 420 1.86 1.73 -4.04
N PHE A 421 1.16 1.74 -2.91
CA PHE A 421 0.95 0.54 -2.10
C PHE A 421 0.11 -0.53 -2.82
N SER A 422 -0.64 -0.17 -3.87
CA SER A 422 -1.41 -1.14 -4.66
C SER A 422 -0.53 -2.14 -5.42
N LEU A 423 0.74 -1.80 -5.67
CA LEU A 423 1.70 -2.70 -6.34
C LEU A 423 2.21 -3.82 -5.42
N TYR A 424 2.08 -3.63 -4.11
CA TYR A 424 2.55 -4.63 -3.16
C TYR A 424 1.50 -5.74 -2.97
N PRO A 425 1.97 -6.99 -2.81
CA PRO A 425 1.07 -8.07 -2.41
C PRO A 425 0.48 -7.77 -1.04
N GLU A 426 -0.59 -8.48 -0.73
CA GLU A 426 -1.25 -8.39 0.57
C GLU A 426 -0.26 -8.67 1.70
N ASP A 427 -0.30 -7.80 2.72
CA ASP A 427 0.61 -7.75 3.86
C ASP A 427 2.11 -7.93 3.58
N CYS A 428 2.56 -7.44 2.43
CA CYS A 428 3.98 -7.28 2.20
C CYS A 428 4.56 -6.42 3.33
N VAL A 429 5.56 -6.95 4.04
CA VAL A 429 6.42 -6.13 4.89
C VAL A 429 7.35 -5.36 3.95
N MET A 430 7.10 -4.07 3.83
CA MET A 430 7.77 -3.15 2.92
C MET A 430 8.90 -2.44 3.65
N ALA A 431 10.05 -2.31 2.98
CA ALA A 431 11.13 -1.47 3.47
C ALA A 431 10.76 0.00 3.26
N LYS A 432 10.85 0.81 4.32
CA LYS A 432 10.55 2.26 4.26
C LYS A 432 11.40 2.95 3.19
N ASP A 433 12.69 2.67 3.18
CA ASP A 433 13.65 3.29 2.26
C ASP A 433 13.34 2.98 0.78
N GLN A 434 12.86 1.78 0.49
CA GLN A 434 12.45 1.39 -0.87
C GLN A 434 11.28 2.26 -1.34
N LEU A 435 10.26 2.43 -0.49
CA LEU A 435 9.10 3.29 -0.77
C LEU A 435 9.51 4.75 -0.95
N VAL A 436 10.31 5.29 -0.04
CA VAL A 436 10.77 6.69 -0.09
C VAL A 436 11.58 6.95 -1.35
N ARG A 437 12.54 6.08 -1.70
CA ARG A 437 13.32 6.21 -2.95
C ARG A 437 12.44 6.11 -4.18
N TRP A 438 11.45 5.23 -4.17
CA TRP A 438 10.49 5.13 -5.27
C TRP A 438 9.69 6.42 -5.45
N TRP A 439 9.13 6.97 -4.38
CA TRP A 439 8.36 8.22 -4.45
C TRP A 439 9.21 9.41 -4.92
N ILE A 440 10.48 9.46 -4.50
CA ILE A 440 11.43 10.47 -4.97
C ILE A 440 11.70 10.29 -6.47
N GLY A 441 11.98 9.07 -6.94
CA GLY A 441 12.29 8.80 -8.34
C GLY A 441 11.11 9.05 -9.29
N GLU A 442 9.88 8.78 -8.85
CA GLU A 442 8.68 9.16 -9.61
C GLU A 442 8.40 10.67 -9.57
N GLY A 443 9.00 11.39 -8.62
CA GLY A 443 8.76 12.81 -8.39
C GLY A 443 7.45 13.07 -7.64
N PHE A 444 6.89 12.09 -6.91
CA PHE A 444 5.68 12.29 -6.10
C PHE A 444 5.94 13.15 -4.85
N VAL A 445 7.20 13.27 -4.46
CA VAL A 445 7.64 14.04 -3.30
C VAL A 445 7.86 15.51 -3.71
N PRO A 446 7.18 16.48 -3.07
CA PRO A 446 7.42 17.89 -3.34
C PRO A 446 8.81 18.31 -2.83
N ILE A 447 9.67 18.79 -3.73
CA ILE A 447 11.03 19.24 -3.39
C ILE A 447 10.97 20.74 -3.10
N ARG A 448 11.25 21.14 -1.86
CA ARG A 448 11.33 22.55 -1.46
C ARG A 448 12.78 23.00 -1.39
N ASN A 449 13.07 24.20 -1.86
CA ASN A 449 14.42 24.78 -1.87
C ASN A 449 15.12 24.64 -0.51
N GLY A 450 16.31 24.05 -0.51
CA GLY A 450 17.17 23.90 0.68
C GLY A 450 16.90 22.66 1.55
N ARG A 451 15.96 21.77 1.19
CA ARG A 451 15.77 20.47 1.86
C ARG A 451 16.23 19.30 0.99
N LEU A 452 16.72 18.24 1.63
CA LEU A 452 17.05 16.99 0.95
C LEU A 452 15.76 16.28 0.51
N ALA A 453 15.78 15.67 -0.68
CA ALA A 453 14.64 14.91 -1.20
C ALA A 453 14.24 13.75 -0.27
N THR A 454 15.23 13.14 0.40
CA THR A 454 15.03 12.09 1.41
C THR A 454 14.21 12.59 2.60
N ASP A 455 14.45 13.81 3.07
CA ASP A 455 13.72 14.38 4.21
C ASP A 455 12.27 14.68 3.84
N SER A 456 12.04 15.22 2.63
CA SER A 456 10.68 15.43 2.11
C SER A 456 9.95 14.09 1.89
N GLY A 457 10.67 13.04 1.46
CA GLY A 457 10.11 11.70 1.30
C GLY A 457 9.74 11.05 2.62
N GLU A 458 10.57 11.21 3.66
CA GLU A 458 10.28 10.79 5.03
C GLU A 458 9.06 11.54 5.60
N GLU A 459 8.93 12.84 5.29
CA GLU A 459 7.76 13.62 5.67
C GLU A 459 6.48 13.08 5.01
N CYS A 460 6.57 12.64 3.75
CA CYS A 460 5.46 11.98 3.07
C CYS A 460 5.09 10.66 3.74
N PHE A 461 6.09 9.83 4.06
CA PHE A 461 5.90 8.55 4.77
C PHE A 461 5.20 8.76 6.10
N ARG A 462 5.71 9.71 6.90
CA ARG A 462 5.14 10.09 8.19
C ARG A 462 3.74 10.67 8.06
N GLY A 463 3.45 11.41 6.99
CA GLY A 463 2.10 11.91 6.69
C GLY A 463 1.06 10.81 6.50
N LEU A 464 1.43 9.70 5.87
CA LEU A 464 0.56 8.52 5.71
C LEU A 464 0.46 7.71 7.01
N MET A 465 1.57 7.51 7.71
CA MET A 465 1.62 6.81 9.00
C MET A 465 0.77 7.50 10.07
N ASN A 466 0.90 8.83 10.21
CA ASN A 466 0.15 9.62 11.20
C ASN A 466 -1.36 9.60 10.96
N ARG A 467 -1.81 9.25 9.75
CA ARG A 467 -3.22 9.03 9.41
C ARG A 467 -3.69 7.60 9.66
N CYS A 468 -2.83 6.76 10.25
CA CYS A 468 -3.08 5.34 10.50
C CYS A 468 -3.40 4.53 9.23
N LEU A 469 -2.91 4.97 8.06
CA LEU A 469 -3.04 4.23 6.80
C LEU A 469 -1.91 3.22 6.60
N ILE A 470 -0.83 3.34 7.37
CA ILE A 470 0.35 2.47 7.36
C ILE A 470 0.67 2.09 8.81
N GLU A 471 0.99 0.82 9.04
CA GLU A 471 1.41 0.28 10.31
C GLU A 471 2.93 0.03 10.32
N VAL A 472 3.60 0.45 11.39
CA VAL A 472 5.03 0.18 11.60
C VAL A 472 5.20 -1.27 12.02
N VAL A 473 6.14 -1.97 11.39
CA VAL A 473 6.48 -3.37 11.74
C VAL A 473 7.73 -3.37 12.60
N ASP A 474 8.86 -2.89 12.07
CA ASP A 474 10.13 -2.87 12.80
C ASP A 474 10.72 -1.47 12.90
N LYS A 475 11.39 -1.23 14.03
CA LYS A 475 12.24 -0.06 14.26
C LYS A 475 13.68 -0.50 14.51
N THR A 476 14.63 0.30 14.07
CA THR A 476 16.05 0.15 14.39
C THR A 476 16.32 0.59 15.84
N TYR A 477 17.53 0.31 16.34
CA TYR A 477 17.93 0.61 17.73
C TYR A 477 17.85 2.11 18.10
N ASN A 478 18.03 2.99 17.11
CA ASN A 478 17.90 4.44 17.25
C ASN A 478 16.43 4.92 17.15
N GLY A 479 15.46 4.01 17.04
CA GLY A 479 14.03 4.29 16.98
C GLY A 479 13.51 4.68 15.59
N GLU A 480 14.36 4.67 14.55
CA GLU A 480 13.94 4.91 13.17
C GLU A 480 13.12 3.73 12.64
N ILE A 481 12.14 4.03 11.79
CA ILE A 481 11.28 3.01 11.21
C ILE A 481 12.02 2.36 10.05
N ASN A 482 12.17 1.04 10.11
CA ASN A 482 12.83 0.26 9.07
C ASN A 482 11.81 -0.33 8.09
N THR A 483 10.77 -0.97 8.64
CA THR A 483 9.77 -1.70 7.86
C THR A 483 8.35 -1.32 8.25
N CYS A 484 7.43 -1.42 7.30
CA CYS A 484 6.02 -1.12 7.48
C CYS A 484 5.13 -2.09 6.71
N LYS A 485 3.84 -2.10 7.04
CA LYS A 485 2.81 -2.85 6.33
C LYS A 485 1.54 -2.01 6.20
N MET A 486 0.65 -2.40 5.29
CA MET A 486 -0.66 -1.79 5.13
C MET A 486 -1.73 -2.77 5.61
N HIS A 487 -2.69 -2.30 6.41
CA HIS A 487 -3.80 -3.13 6.86
C HIS A 487 -4.68 -3.54 5.67
N ASP A 488 -5.17 -4.77 5.66
CA ASP A 488 -5.93 -5.36 4.53
C ASP A 488 -7.07 -4.50 3.99
N MET A 489 -7.98 -4.04 4.85
CA MET A 489 -9.10 -3.18 4.41
C MET A 489 -8.61 -1.86 3.76
N VAL A 490 -7.47 -1.32 4.20
CA VAL A 490 -6.84 -0.13 3.59
C VAL A 490 -6.25 -0.50 2.23
N ARG A 491 -5.71 -1.71 2.09
CA ARG A 491 -5.23 -2.23 0.81
C ARG A 491 -6.36 -2.51 -0.18
N GLU A 492 -7.48 -3.07 0.28
CA GLU A 492 -8.68 -3.24 -0.58
C GLU A 492 -9.12 -1.89 -1.15
N LEU A 493 -9.11 -0.85 -0.32
CA LEU A 493 -9.35 0.52 -0.76
C LEU A 493 -8.31 1.01 -1.77
N VAL A 494 -7.01 0.84 -1.51
CA VAL A 494 -5.97 1.35 -2.41
C VAL A 494 -6.00 0.65 -3.77
N ILE A 495 -6.31 -0.65 -3.82
CA ILE A 495 -6.45 -1.40 -5.08
C ILE A 495 -7.65 -0.90 -5.86
N LYS A 496 -8.80 -0.72 -5.18
CA LYS A 496 -9.98 -0.13 -5.79
C LYS A 496 -9.59 1.22 -6.43
N LEU A 497 -9.01 2.13 -5.64
CA LEU A 497 -8.63 3.46 -6.11
C LEU A 497 -7.58 3.43 -7.23
N ALA A 498 -6.61 2.52 -7.17
CA ALA A 498 -5.59 2.37 -8.22
C ALA A 498 -6.20 1.86 -9.53
N GLY A 499 -7.17 0.94 -9.47
CA GLY A 499 -7.96 0.56 -10.64
C GLY A 499 -8.83 1.71 -11.15
N GLU A 500 -9.39 2.50 -10.24
CA GLU A 500 -10.24 3.63 -10.61
C GLU A 500 -9.50 4.75 -11.31
N ASP A 501 -8.34 5.08 -10.79
CA ASP A 501 -7.45 6.07 -11.36
C ASP A 501 -6.61 5.49 -12.49
N ALA A 502 -6.76 4.23 -12.90
CA ALA A 502 -5.91 3.54 -13.88
C ALA A 502 -4.40 3.63 -13.55
N PHE A 503 -4.05 3.69 -12.27
CA PHE A 503 -2.68 3.64 -11.77
C PHE A 503 -2.07 2.23 -11.95
N LEU A 504 -2.90 1.20 -11.89
CA LEU A 504 -2.57 -0.17 -12.26
C LEU A 504 -3.31 -0.58 -13.55
N ALA A 505 -2.64 -1.30 -14.44
CA ALA A 505 -3.28 -2.00 -15.55
C ALA A 505 -3.72 -3.41 -15.12
N SER A 506 -4.97 -3.80 -15.43
CA SER A 506 -5.56 -5.07 -14.98
C SER A 506 -4.77 -6.33 -15.39
N ASN A 507 -4.01 -6.24 -16.49
CA ASN A 507 -3.22 -7.35 -17.04
C ASN A 507 -1.71 -7.06 -17.04
N GLY A 508 -1.25 -6.00 -16.36
CA GLY A 508 0.16 -5.56 -16.38
C GLY A 508 0.64 -4.91 -17.70
N VAL A 509 -0.09 -5.10 -18.81
CA VAL A 509 0.18 -4.51 -20.13
C VAL A 509 -0.21 -3.04 -20.18
N GLY A 510 0.70 -2.15 -20.59
CA GLY A 510 0.49 -0.71 -20.66
C GLY A 510 0.61 0.02 -19.32
N SER A 511 1.18 -0.61 -18.29
CA SER A 511 1.39 0.00 -16.98
C SER A 511 2.64 0.87 -16.95
N ARG A 512 2.57 2.01 -16.24
CA ARG A 512 3.73 2.87 -15.96
C ARG A 512 4.58 2.35 -14.79
N HIS A 513 4.00 1.51 -13.93
CA HIS A 513 4.64 0.96 -12.74
C HIS A 513 4.42 -0.55 -12.71
N LEU A 514 5.46 -1.34 -12.47
CA LEU A 514 5.39 -2.80 -12.44
C LEU A 514 6.06 -3.34 -11.17
N GLY A 515 5.38 -4.27 -10.51
CA GLY A 515 5.90 -5.02 -9.37
C GLY A 515 6.33 -6.42 -9.82
N LEU A 516 7.57 -6.80 -9.50
CA LEU A 516 8.09 -8.13 -9.75
C LEU A 516 7.68 -9.07 -8.62
N ARG A 517 7.04 -10.18 -9.02
CA ARG A 517 6.60 -11.25 -8.12
C ARG A 517 6.99 -12.61 -8.69
N GLY A 518 8.21 -13.05 -8.39
CA GLY A 518 8.75 -14.33 -8.85
C GLY A 518 9.47 -14.20 -10.21
N ASN A 519 9.07 -14.99 -11.20
CA ASN A 519 9.67 -14.91 -12.53
C ASN A 519 9.15 -13.66 -13.26
N ILE A 520 10.05 -12.91 -13.89
CA ILE A 520 9.65 -11.80 -14.74
C ILE A 520 8.89 -12.34 -15.96
N ASP A 521 7.62 -11.94 -16.12
CA ASP A 521 6.91 -12.21 -17.37
C ASP A 521 7.48 -11.31 -18.47
N SER A 522 8.29 -11.91 -19.35
CA SER A 522 8.88 -11.22 -20.50
C SER A 522 7.83 -10.59 -21.42
N LYS A 523 6.59 -11.10 -21.45
CA LYS A 523 5.48 -10.47 -22.19
C LYS A 523 5.07 -9.14 -21.57
N CYS A 524 5.05 -9.06 -20.24
CA CYS A 524 4.75 -7.82 -19.53
C CYS A 524 5.85 -6.77 -19.74
N LEU A 525 7.13 -7.14 -19.69
CA LEU A 525 8.22 -6.20 -20.02
C LEU A 525 8.14 -5.75 -21.48
N ASN A 526 7.92 -6.67 -22.42
CA ASN A 526 7.81 -6.37 -23.86
C ASN A 526 6.66 -5.41 -24.18
N ALA A 527 5.57 -5.46 -23.42
CA ALA A 527 4.42 -4.58 -23.60
C ALA A 527 4.59 -3.18 -22.98
N ASN A 528 5.63 -2.95 -22.17
CA ASN A 528 5.76 -1.75 -21.33
C ASN A 528 7.00 -0.91 -21.65
N LEU A 529 7.19 -0.50 -22.91
CA LEU A 529 8.26 0.44 -23.29
C LEU A 529 8.18 1.81 -22.59
N LYS A 530 7.01 2.11 -21.99
CA LYS A 530 6.68 3.33 -21.24
C LYS A 530 6.87 3.19 -19.71
N LEU A 531 7.52 2.12 -19.26
CA LEU A 531 7.73 1.80 -17.84
C LEU A 531 8.60 2.86 -17.16
N ARG A 532 8.18 3.28 -15.96
CA ARG A 532 8.84 4.30 -15.13
C ARG A 532 9.39 3.74 -13.83
N ALA A 533 8.70 2.78 -13.22
CA ALA A 533 9.21 2.04 -12.08
C ALA A 533 9.09 0.53 -12.27
N LEU A 534 10.18 -0.16 -11.97
CA LEU A 534 10.22 -1.61 -11.79
C LEU A 534 10.71 -1.92 -10.39
N LEU A 535 9.89 -2.60 -9.59
CA LEU A 535 10.16 -2.80 -8.16
C LEU A 535 10.10 -4.26 -7.78
N SER A 536 10.97 -4.66 -6.86
CA SER A 536 10.87 -5.96 -6.23
C SER A 536 9.82 -5.93 -5.13
N THR A 537 8.60 -6.41 -5.44
CA THR A 537 7.47 -6.45 -4.49
C THR A 537 7.29 -7.82 -3.85
N THR A 538 8.23 -8.74 -4.05
CA THR A 538 8.24 -10.07 -3.42
C THR A 538 8.27 -10.01 -1.91
N LYS A 539 7.67 -11.04 -1.28
CA LYS A 539 7.73 -11.24 0.17
C LYS A 539 9.19 -11.39 0.62
N THR A 540 9.47 -11.17 1.90
CA THR A 540 10.83 -11.18 2.47
C THR A 540 11.61 -12.48 2.26
N SER A 541 10.93 -13.59 1.95
CA SER A 541 11.52 -14.92 1.69
C SER A 541 11.55 -15.32 0.20
N GLU A 542 11.03 -14.50 -0.70
CA GLU A 542 10.96 -14.80 -2.13
C GLU A 542 12.01 -14.02 -2.91
N VAL A 543 12.66 -14.71 -3.86
CA VAL A 543 13.65 -14.11 -4.76
C VAL A 543 13.13 -14.20 -6.19
N ASN A 544 13.14 -13.06 -6.89
CA ASN A 544 12.80 -13.00 -8.30
C ASN A 544 13.88 -13.67 -9.14
N LYS A 545 13.48 -14.39 -10.19
CA LYS A 545 14.43 -14.90 -11.19
C LYS A 545 14.31 -14.05 -12.44
N VAL A 546 15.45 -13.55 -12.89
CA VAL A 546 15.57 -12.70 -14.07
C VAL A 546 16.36 -13.47 -15.13
N ASP A 547 15.66 -13.88 -16.17
CA ASP A 547 16.31 -14.51 -17.32
C ASP A 547 17.06 -13.48 -18.16
N SER A 548 18.02 -13.97 -18.95
CA SER A 548 18.92 -13.10 -19.73
C SER A 548 18.18 -12.25 -20.77
N SER A 549 17.06 -12.73 -21.31
CA SER A 549 16.28 -11.98 -22.30
C SER A 549 15.50 -10.84 -21.66
N SER A 550 14.91 -11.08 -20.48
CA SER A 550 14.25 -10.05 -19.67
C SER A 550 15.26 -9.00 -19.20
N ALA A 551 16.46 -9.41 -18.77
CA ALA A 551 17.51 -8.48 -18.35
C ALA A 551 17.95 -7.51 -19.46
N LYS A 552 18.20 -8.03 -20.68
CA LYS A 552 18.50 -7.19 -21.85
C LYS A 552 17.39 -6.19 -22.16
N LYS A 553 16.14 -6.61 -21.96
CA LYS A 553 14.98 -5.74 -22.22
C LYS A 553 14.88 -4.56 -21.27
N LEU A 554 15.40 -4.69 -20.04
CA LEU A 554 15.43 -3.57 -19.09
C LEU A 554 16.25 -2.39 -19.63
N CYS A 555 17.30 -2.66 -20.41
CA CYS A 555 18.10 -1.63 -21.06
C CYS A 555 17.32 -0.86 -22.14
N GLU A 556 16.23 -1.43 -22.67
CA GLU A 556 15.37 -0.77 -23.65
C GLU A 556 14.29 0.12 -23.01
N CYS A 557 14.08 0.04 -21.68
CA CYS A 557 13.12 0.87 -20.95
C CYS A 557 13.67 2.29 -20.75
N ARG A 558 13.66 3.11 -21.81
CA ARG A 558 14.23 4.47 -21.83
C ARG A 558 13.69 5.43 -20.75
N TYR A 559 12.45 5.22 -20.29
CA TYR A 559 11.78 6.10 -19.32
C TYR A 559 11.84 5.58 -17.87
N LEU A 560 12.63 4.53 -17.62
CA LEU A 560 12.77 3.95 -16.29
C LEU A 560 13.48 4.94 -15.35
N ARG A 561 12.78 5.35 -14.30
CA ARG A 561 13.26 6.26 -13.25
C ARG A 561 13.66 5.52 -11.99
N VAL A 562 12.99 4.40 -11.71
CA VAL A 562 13.22 3.60 -10.51
C VAL A 562 13.38 2.14 -10.91
N LEU A 563 14.52 1.57 -10.55
CA LEU A 563 14.82 0.16 -10.72
C LEU A 563 15.22 -0.42 -9.36
N ASP A 564 14.44 -1.37 -8.88
CA ASP A 564 14.77 -2.15 -7.71
C ASP A 564 14.74 -3.64 -8.02
N LEU A 565 15.92 -4.23 -7.98
CA LEU A 565 16.19 -5.66 -8.16
C LEU A 565 16.86 -6.26 -6.92
N SER A 566 16.70 -5.63 -5.75
CA SER A 566 17.37 -6.03 -4.50
C SER A 566 17.07 -7.45 -4.05
N LYS A 567 15.93 -8.03 -4.46
CA LYS A 567 15.56 -9.43 -4.22
C LYS A 567 15.49 -10.22 -5.53
N SER A 568 16.47 -10.05 -6.41
CA SER A 568 16.51 -10.73 -7.71
C SER A 568 17.81 -11.49 -7.92
N ILE A 569 17.73 -12.67 -8.54
CA ILE A 569 18.88 -13.45 -9.03
C ILE A 569 18.80 -13.50 -10.56
N PHE A 570 19.94 -13.29 -11.21
CA PHE A 570 20.06 -13.33 -12.67
C PHE A 570 20.61 -14.69 -13.11
N GLU A 571 20.11 -15.19 -14.24
CA GLU A 571 20.64 -16.43 -14.85
C GLU A 571 22.06 -16.26 -15.40
N THR A 572 22.42 -15.05 -15.80
CA THR A 572 23.76 -14.71 -16.30
C THR A 572 24.40 -13.64 -15.44
N HIS A 573 25.74 -13.61 -15.42
CA HIS A 573 26.49 -12.59 -14.70
C HIS A 573 26.18 -11.20 -15.27
N LEU A 574 25.85 -10.24 -14.41
CA LEU A 574 25.55 -8.85 -14.82
C LEU A 574 26.63 -8.20 -15.68
N THR A 575 27.90 -8.53 -15.46
CA THR A 575 29.03 -8.07 -16.28
C THR A 575 28.89 -8.50 -17.74
N SER A 576 28.44 -9.74 -18.01
CA SER A 576 28.22 -10.23 -19.37
C SER A 576 27.06 -9.56 -20.11
N LEU A 577 26.15 -8.90 -19.36
CA LEU A 577 25.03 -8.14 -19.90
C LEU A 577 25.38 -6.68 -20.18
N LEU A 578 26.35 -6.10 -19.45
CA LEU A 578 26.78 -4.71 -19.61
C LEU A 578 27.84 -4.53 -20.72
N ASP A 579 28.54 -5.60 -21.09
CA ASP A 579 29.55 -5.62 -22.15
C ASP A 579 28.96 -5.85 -23.58
N GLN A 580 27.63 -5.97 -23.69
CA GLN A 580 26.88 -6.11 -24.95
C GLN A 580 26.02 -4.88 -25.21
#